data_AF-A0A2G9Y7V1-F1
#
_entry.id   AF-A0A2G9Y7V1-F1
#
_cell.length_a   1.000
_cell.length_b   1.000
_cell.length_c   1.000
_cell.angle_alpha   90.00
_cell.angle_beta   90.00
_cell.angle_gamma   90.00
#
_symmetry.space_group_name_H-M   'P 1'
#
loop_
_entity.id
_entity.type
_entity.pdbx_description
1 polymer ?
#
loop_
_entity_poly.entity_id
_entity_poly.type
_entity_poly.pdbx_seq_one_letter_code
_entity_poly.pdbx_strand_id
1 'polypeptide(L)'
;MFKFLNFFEKIKVDKYYKMKDHELELEANKYNIGEYYDGFKILRSQIIKQLIEKDLANNSQFAVLISVLSLFISLASIYLAIKK
;
A
#
# COMPACT_ATOMS: atom_id res chain seq x y z
N MET A 1 15.86 -6.05 -13.49
CA MET A 1 14.60 -5.30 -13.74
C MET A 1 13.90 -4.96 -12.42
N PHE A 2 14.53 -4.18 -11.51
CA PHE A 2 13.97 -3.94 -10.16
C PHE A 2 14.34 -2.58 -9.50
N LYS A 3 14.94 -1.63 -10.23
CA LYS A 3 15.41 -0.36 -9.60
C LYS A 3 14.33 0.72 -9.43
N PHE A 4 13.27 0.72 -10.25
CA PHE A 4 12.23 1.75 -10.18
C PHE A 4 11.19 1.53 -9.07
N LEU A 5 10.86 0.28 -8.74
CA LEU A 5 9.95 -0.02 -7.63
C LEU A 5 10.51 0.51 -6.30
N ASN A 6 11.81 0.31 -6.07
CA ASN A 6 12.49 0.76 -4.85
C ASN A 6 12.46 2.27 -4.66
N PHE A 7 12.34 3.07 -5.73
CA PHE A 7 12.32 4.53 -5.60
C PHE A 7 10.96 5.05 -5.10
N PHE A 8 9.86 4.51 -5.62
CA PHE A 8 8.52 4.88 -5.15
C PHE A 8 8.21 4.35 -3.75
N GLU A 9 8.68 3.13 -3.43
CA GLU A 9 8.62 2.62 -2.06
C GLU A 9 9.42 3.52 -1.13
N LYS A 10 10.64 3.92 -1.51
CA LYS A 10 11.46 4.82 -0.69
C LYS A 10 10.82 6.19 -0.47
N ILE A 11 10.17 6.77 -1.49
CA ILE A 11 9.45 8.05 -1.35
C ILE A 11 8.23 7.92 -0.42
N LYS A 12 7.44 6.85 -0.55
CA LYS A 12 6.28 6.61 0.34
C LYS A 12 6.73 6.36 1.77
N VAL A 13 7.80 5.59 1.96
CA VAL A 13 8.38 5.29 3.27
C VAL A 13 8.97 6.56 3.91
N ASP A 14 9.69 7.37 3.13
CA ASP A 14 10.24 8.66 3.58
C ASP A 14 9.16 9.63 4.05
N LYS A 15 7.94 9.55 3.52
CA LYS A 15 6.79 10.34 3.99
C LYS A 15 6.53 10.07 5.47
N TYR A 16 6.43 8.81 5.87
CA TYR A 16 6.17 8.42 7.26
C TYR A 16 7.34 8.77 8.18
N TYR A 17 8.59 8.64 7.70
CA TYR A 17 9.76 9.05 8.48
C TYR A 17 9.86 10.55 8.71
N LYS A 18 9.29 11.38 7.83
CA LYS A 18 9.26 12.85 7.95
C LYS A 18 8.10 13.39 8.80
N MET A 19 7.07 12.59 9.07
CA MET A 19 5.91 12.98 9.88
C MET A 19 6.26 13.13 11.36
N LYS A 20 5.58 14.02 12.09
CA LYS A 20 5.69 14.10 13.56
C LYS A 20 4.90 12.96 14.23
N ASP A 21 5.17 12.69 15.50
CA ASP A 21 4.51 11.60 16.23
C ASP A 21 2.98 11.76 16.26
N HIS A 22 2.47 12.99 16.46
CA HIS A 22 1.02 13.23 16.36
C HIS A 22 0.47 12.88 14.98
N GLU A 23 1.23 13.16 13.91
CA GLU A 23 0.75 12.99 12.53
C GLU A 23 0.68 11.51 12.19
N LEU A 24 1.67 10.76 12.67
CA LEU A 24 1.69 9.30 12.61
C LEU A 24 0.53 8.68 13.38
N GLU A 25 0.23 9.17 14.58
CA GLU A 25 -0.93 8.70 15.35
C GLU A 25 -2.27 9.02 14.68
N LEU A 26 -2.44 10.23 14.14
CA LEU A 26 -3.66 10.58 13.39
C LEU A 26 -3.86 9.69 12.16
N GLU A 27 -2.78 9.46 11.40
CA GLU A 27 -2.82 8.59 10.23
C GLU A 27 -3.09 7.14 10.64
N ALA A 28 -2.44 6.65 11.71
CA ALA A 28 -2.67 5.31 12.25
C ALA A 28 -4.12 5.13 12.73
N ASN A 29 -4.65 6.10 13.47
CA ASN A 29 -6.02 6.10 13.97
C ASN A 29 -7.05 6.09 12.84
N LYS A 30 -6.81 6.83 11.75
CA LYS A 30 -7.65 6.81 10.54
C LYS A 30 -7.81 5.41 9.95
N TYR A 31 -6.82 4.54 10.11
CA TYR A 31 -6.84 3.16 9.63
C TYR A 31 -7.08 2.14 10.76
N ASN A 32 -7.56 2.57 11.93
CA ASN A 32 -7.78 1.72 13.12
C ASN A 32 -6.54 0.91 13.53
N ILE A 33 -5.36 1.48 13.32
CA ILE A 33 -4.09 0.92 13.80
C ILE A 33 -3.93 1.41 15.24
N GLY A 34 -3.73 0.51 16.20
CA GLY A 34 -3.66 0.86 17.63
C GLY A 34 -2.63 0.06 18.44
N GLU A 35 -2.01 -0.97 17.86
CA GLU A 35 -1.04 -1.83 18.53
C GLU A 35 0.39 -1.29 18.35
N TYR A 36 0.66 -0.09 18.83
CA TYR A 36 2.00 0.52 18.74
C TYR A 36 2.44 1.23 20.03
N TYR A 37 1.73 1.00 21.13
CA TYR A 37 2.08 1.49 22.45
C TYR A 37 2.80 0.38 23.23
N ASP A 38 3.98 0.70 23.76
CA ASP A 38 4.71 -0.17 24.70
C ASP A 38 4.49 0.32 26.13
N GLY A 39 3.26 0.11 26.61
CA GLY A 39 2.80 0.43 27.97
C GLY A 39 2.64 1.92 28.31
N PHE A 40 3.63 2.76 27.96
CA PHE A 40 3.65 4.20 28.28
C PHE A 40 4.26 5.07 27.19
N LYS A 41 4.85 4.48 26.14
CA LYS A 41 5.49 5.22 25.05
C LYS A 41 5.00 4.75 23.70
N ILE A 42 4.87 5.71 22.80
CA ILE A 42 4.56 5.46 21.38
C ILE A 42 5.82 4.88 20.71
N LEU A 43 5.71 3.67 20.18
CA LEU A 43 6.75 3.09 19.34
C LEU A 43 6.58 3.60 17.92
N ARG A 44 7.24 4.72 17.63
CA ARG A 44 7.24 5.34 16.30
C ARG A 44 7.62 4.36 15.18
N SER A 45 8.62 3.51 15.41
CA SER A 45 9.04 2.48 14.45
C SER A 45 7.92 1.48 14.13
N GLN A 46 7.09 1.14 15.12
CA GLN A 46 6.00 0.19 14.99
C GLN A 46 4.83 0.79 14.22
N ILE A 47 4.45 2.06 14.50
CA ILE A 47 3.45 2.78 13.70
C ILE A 47 3.87 2.84 12.24
N ILE A 48 5.10 3.27 11.98
CA ILE A 48 5.61 3.43 10.61
C ILE A 48 5.58 2.07 9.89
N LYS A 49 6.02 0.99 10.55
CA LYS A 49 5.99 -0.36 9.97
C LYS A 49 4.57 -0.79 9.60
N GLN A 50 3.60 -0.62 10.50
CA GLN A 50 2.20 -0.99 10.26
C GLN A 50 1.56 -0.15 9.15
N LEU A 51 1.86 1.16 9.08
CA LEU A 51 1.39 2.03 7.99
C LEU A 51 1.96 1.62 6.62
N ILE A 52 3.24 1.21 6.58
CA ILE A 52 3.88 0.71 5.37
C ILE A 52 3.28 -0.63 4.94
N GLU A 53 3.07 -1.56 5.88
CA GLU A 53 2.46 -2.87 5.59
C GLU A 53 1.04 -2.70 5.04
N LYS A 54 0.25 -1.78 5.60
CA LYS A 54 -1.08 -1.42 5.08
C LYS A 54 -1.00 -0.88 3.65
N ASP A 55 -0.07 0.02 3.35
CA ASP A 55 0.11 0.55 1.99
C ASP A 55 0.52 -0.53 0.99
N LEU A 56 1.37 -1.48 1.42
CA LEU A 56 1.81 -2.61 0.61
C LEU A 56 0.65 -3.57 0.34
N ALA A 57 -0.16 -3.88 1.37
CA ALA A 57 -1.36 -4.72 1.23
C ALA A 57 -2.37 -4.09 0.26
N ASN A 58 -2.64 -2.79 0.38
CA ASN A 58 -3.52 -2.07 -0.55
C ASN A 58 -2.98 -2.10 -1.99
N ASN A 59 -1.68 -1.82 -2.17
CA ASN A 59 -1.05 -1.89 -3.49
C ASN A 59 -1.19 -3.30 -4.11
N SER A 60 -1.01 -4.36 -3.32
CA SER A 60 -1.19 -5.74 -3.76
C SER A 60 -2.63 -6.01 -4.20
N GLN A 61 -3.63 -5.57 -3.43
CA GLN A 61 -5.04 -5.70 -3.80
C GLN A 61 -5.37 -4.99 -5.11
N PHE A 62 -4.87 -3.76 -5.31
CA PHE A 62 -5.06 -3.03 -6.57
C PHE A 62 -4.38 -3.72 -7.75
N ALA A 63 -3.18 -4.28 -7.55
CA ALA A 63 -2.50 -5.04 -8.59
C ALA A 63 -3.34 -6.25 -9.03
N VAL A 64 -3.88 -7.01 -8.08
CA VAL A 64 -4.77 -8.14 -8.37
C VAL A 64 -6.02 -7.69 -9.13
N LEU A 65 -6.66 -6.60 -8.71
CA LEU A 65 -7.85 -6.06 -9.37
C LEU A 65 -7.56 -5.66 -10.83
N ILE A 66 -6.42 -4.98 -11.08
CA ILE A 66 -5.99 -4.62 -12.42
C ILE A 66 -5.73 -5.88 -13.27
N SER A 67 -5.07 -6.89 -12.70
CA SER A 67 -4.83 -8.16 -13.40
C SER A 67 -6.13 -8.86 -13.81
N VAL A 68 -7.14 -8.87 -12.92
CA VAL A 68 -8.46 -9.44 -13.22
C VAL A 68 -9.16 -8.66 -14.34
N LEU A 69 -9.16 -7.33 -14.29
CA LEU A 69 -9.73 -6.50 -15.36
C LEU A 69 -9.03 -6.72 -16.70
N SER A 70 -7.69 -6.82 -16.68
CA SER A 70 -6.91 -7.12 -17.87
C SER A 70 -7.32 -8.46 -18.50
N LEU A 71 -7.54 -9.49 -17.69
CA LEU A 71 -8.00 -10.79 -18.17
C LEU A 71 -9.36 -10.69 -18.87
N PHE A 72 -10.31 -9.95 -18.31
CA PHE A 72 -11.61 -9.72 -18.95
C PHE A 72 -11.49 -9.01 -20.28
N ILE A 73 -10.65 -7.97 -20.37
CA ILE A 73 -10.42 -7.23 -21.62
C ILE A 73 -9.77 -8.13 -22.68
N SER A 74 -8.79 -8.95 -22.28
CA SER A 74 -8.16 -9.92 -23.17
C SER A 74 -9.16 -10.94 -23.71
N LEU A 75 -10.02 -11.51 -22.86
CA LEU A 75 -11.06 -12.44 -23.26
C LEU A 75 -12.09 -11.79 -24.20
N ALA A 76 -12.54 -10.58 -23.89
CA ALA A 76 -13.47 -9.83 -24.74
C ALA A 76 -12.87 -9.53 -26.13
N SER A 77 -11.59 -9.15 -26.16
CA SER A 77 -10.85 -8.91 -27.41
C SER A 77 -10.77 -10.17 -28.28
N ILE A 78 -10.47 -11.33 -27.68
CA ILE A 78 -10.43 -12.62 -28.38
C ILE A 78 -11.81 -13.00 -28.90
N TYR A 79 -12.86 -12.86 -28.09
CA TYR A 79 -14.23 -13.17 -28.50
C TYR A 79 -14.67 -12.32 -29.70
N LEU A 80 -14.39 -11.00 -29.67
CA LEU A 80 -14.66 -10.10 -30.80
C LEU A 80 -13.85 -10.46 -32.05
N ALA A 81 -12.60 -10.90 -31.89
CA ALA A 81 -11.75 -11.29 -33.01
C ALA A 81 -12.22 -12.58 -33.69
N ILE A 82 -12.77 -13.54 -32.94
CA ILE A 82 -13.29 -14.81 -33.49
C ILE A 82 -14.65 -14.62 -34.17
N LYS A 83 -15.47 -13.67 -33.68
CA LYS A 83 -16.82 -13.42 -34.21
C LYS A 83 -16.81 -12.55 -35.48
N LYS A 84 -15.66 -12.00 -35.85
CA LYS A 84 -15.46 -11.17 -37.04
C LYS A 84 -14.91 -12.01 -38.19
#